data_AF-A0A2D7Z4I0-F1
#
_entry.id   AF-A0A2D7Z4I0-F1
#
_cell.length_a   1.000
_cell.length_b   1.000
_cell.length_c   1.000
_cell.angle_alpha   90.00
_cell.angle_beta   90.00
_cell.angle_gamma   90.00
#
_symmetry.space_group_name_H-M   'P 1'
#
loop_
_entity.id
_entity.type
_entity.pdbx_description
1 polymer ?
#
loop_
_entity_poly.entity_id
_entity_poly.type
_entity_poly.pdbx_seq_one_letter_code
_entity_poly.pdbx_strand_id
1 'polypeptide(L)'
;DELGYKGVGFDAPTVIAFPKGIDPAIVKKMEAALKVASTDPEMIKISKAIKMPIVYMNAADASKLVSESVVKIAQTLKTIGFQQK
;
A
#
# COMPACT_ATOMS: atom_id res chain seq x y z
N ASP A 1 -7.45 -2.82 -16.44
CA ASP A 1 -8.11 -2.02 -17.49
C ASP A 1 -9.35 -1.37 -16.91
N GLU A 2 -9.38 -0.03 -16.88
CA GLU A 2 -10.51 0.73 -16.37
C GLU A 2 -11.24 1.38 -17.55
N LEU A 3 -12.53 1.06 -17.71
CA LEU A 3 -13.43 1.69 -18.69
C LEU A 3 -12.93 1.67 -20.15
N GLY A 4 -12.18 0.63 -20.54
CA GLY A 4 -11.63 0.49 -21.90
C GLY A 4 -10.31 1.23 -22.14
N TYR A 5 -9.81 1.98 -21.15
CA TYR A 5 -8.47 2.56 -21.21
C TYR A 5 -7.43 1.56 -20.72
N LYS A 6 -6.58 1.11 -21.65
CA LYS A 6 -5.48 0.19 -21.35
C LYS A 6 -4.42 0.91 -20.50
N GLY A 7 -4.09 0.33 -19.35
CA GLY A 7 -3.02 0.83 -18.48
C GLY A 7 -3.38 2.01 -17.56
N VAL A 8 -4.65 2.39 -17.45
CA VAL A 8 -5.10 3.53 -16.61
C VAL A 8 -5.63 3.09 -15.23
N GLY A 9 -5.78 1.78 -14.98
CA GLY A 9 -6.16 1.28 -13.66
C GLY A 9 -5.00 1.38 -12.68
N PHE A 10 -5.08 2.34 -11.76
CA PHE A 10 -4.12 2.51 -10.67
C PHE A 10 -4.81 2.22 -9.34
N ASP A 11 -4.47 1.07 -8.75
CA ASP A 11 -4.74 0.86 -7.34
C ASP A 11 -3.77 1.71 -6.52
N ALA A 12 -4.30 2.45 -5.54
CA ALA A 12 -3.52 3.28 -4.63
C ALA A 12 -3.40 2.58 -3.25
N PRO A 13 -2.43 1.68 -3.06
CA PRO A 13 -2.24 1.01 -1.78
C PRO A 13 -1.73 2.02 -0.74
N THR A 14 -2.38 2.05 0.42
CA THR A 14 -1.89 2.80 1.58
C THR A 14 -1.07 1.86 2.46
N VAL A 15 0.20 2.20 2.68
CA VAL A 15 1.13 1.40 3.50
C VAL A 15 1.63 2.22 4.68
N ILE A 16 1.93 1.55 5.80
CA ILE A 16 2.57 2.16 6.96
C ILE A 16 4.06 1.86 6.90
N ALA A 17 4.89 2.92 6.91
CA ALA A 17 6.34 2.80 6.86
C ALA A 17 6.98 3.34 8.15
N PHE A 18 8.06 2.70 8.58
CA PHE A 18 8.85 3.10 9.75
C PHE A 18 10.20 3.67 9.33
N PRO A 19 10.81 4.55 10.16
CA PRO A 19 12.16 5.06 9.90
C PRO A 19 13.21 3.95 9.78
N LYS A 20 14.20 4.17 8.92
CA LYS A 20 15.33 3.26 8.77
C LYS A 20 16.10 3.15 10.09
N GLY A 21 16.39 1.92 10.51
CA GLY A 21 17.13 1.66 11.75
C GLY A 21 16.28 1.57 13.02
N ILE A 22 14.94 1.55 12.90
CA ILE A 22 14.07 1.27 14.04
C ILE A 22 14.33 -0.14 14.62
N ASP A 23 14.15 -0.28 15.93
CA ASP A 23 14.30 -1.57 16.63
C ASP A 23 13.32 -2.61 16.03
N PRO A 24 13.82 -3.80 15.60
CA PRO A 24 12.97 -4.89 15.09
C PRO A 24 11.85 -5.32 16.05
N ALA A 25 12.05 -5.19 17.36
CA ALA A 25 11.00 -5.48 18.35
C ALA A 25 9.81 -4.52 18.24
N ILE A 26 10.05 -3.26 17.86
CA ILE A 26 8.99 -2.27 17.63
C ILE A 26 8.22 -2.64 16.35
N VAL A 27 8.93 -3.03 15.28
CA VAL A 27 8.30 -3.49 14.03
C VAL A 27 7.38 -4.67 14.30
N LYS A 28 7.84 -5.66 15.05
CA LYS A 28 7.06 -6.85 15.40
C LYS A 28 5.83 -6.53 16.25
N LYS A 29 5.95 -5.61 17.22
CA LYS A 29 4.80 -5.15 18.02
C LYS A 29 3.77 -4.44 17.14
N MET A 30 4.22 -3.59 16.22
CA MET A 30 3.31 -2.90 15.31
C MET A 30 2.62 -3.87 14.37
N GLU A 31 3.35 -4.83 13.80
CA GLU A 31 2.76 -5.85 12.92
C GLU A 31 1.64 -6.61 13.64
N ALA A 32 1.87 -7.01 14.89
CA ALA A 32 0.84 -7.64 15.72
C ALA A 32 -0.37 -6.72 15.96
N ALA A 33 -0.14 -5.45 16.27
CA ALA A 33 -1.21 -4.46 16.50
C ALA A 33 -2.04 -4.22 15.23
N LEU A 34 -1.40 -4.09 14.06
CA LEU A 34 -2.07 -3.90 12.78
C LEU A 34 -2.90 -5.12 12.37
N LYS A 35 -2.44 -6.33 12.72
CA LYS A 35 -3.21 -7.55 12.49
C LYS A 35 -4.48 -7.59 13.32
N VAL A 36 -4.45 -7.10 14.56
CA VAL A 36 -5.65 -7.00 15.39
C VAL A 36 -6.58 -5.92 14.81
N ALA A 37 -6.03 -4.75 14.49
CA ALA A 37 -6.79 -3.63 13.93
C ALA A 37 -7.45 -3.97 12.59
N SER A 38 -6.87 -4.86 11.77
CA SER A 38 -7.49 -5.26 10.50
C SER A 38 -8.78 -6.06 10.66
N THR A 39 -8.99 -6.65 11.84
CA THR A 39 -10.20 -7.40 12.21
C THR A 39 -11.12 -6.64 13.14
N ASP A 40 -10.75 -5.43 13.54
CA ASP A 40 -11.53 -4.64 14.49
C ASP A 40 -12.86 -4.15 13.86
N PRO A 41 -14.01 -4.32 14.52
CA PRO A 41 -15.31 -3.91 13.97
C PRO A 41 -15.43 -2.42 13.65
N GLU A 42 -14.81 -1.54 14.43
CA GLU A 42 -14.84 -0.10 14.17
C GLU A 42 -13.98 0.24 12.96
N MET A 43 -12.81 -0.38 12.83
CA MET A 43 -11.96 -0.25 11.64
C MET A 43 -12.67 -0.72 10.37
N ILE A 44 -13.38 -1.86 10.44
CA ILE A 44 -14.19 -2.36 9.32
C ILE A 44 -15.31 -1.38 8.96
N LYS A 45 -15.97 -0.77 9.97
CA LYS A 45 -17.03 0.23 9.75
C LYS A 45 -16.47 1.47 9.04
N ILE A 46 -15.33 1.98 9.48
CA ILE A 46 -14.65 3.13 8.86
C ILE A 46 -14.24 2.78 7.43
N SER A 47 -13.58 1.64 7.23
CA SER A 47 -13.17 1.14 5.92
C SER A 47 -14.32 1.08 4.92
N LYS A 48 -15.48 0.57 5.35
CA LYS A 48 -16.70 0.54 4.53
C LYS A 48 -17.22 1.94 4.21
N ALA A 49 -17.19 2.86 5.18
CA ALA A 49 -17.67 4.23 5.01
C ALA A 49 -16.82 5.02 3.99
N ILE A 50 -15.49 4.85 4.03
CA ILE A 50 -14.56 5.52 3.10
C ILE A 50 -14.31 4.73 1.82
N LYS A 51 -14.93 3.56 1.65
CA LYS A 51 -14.75 2.63 0.52
C LYS A 51 -13.30 2.23 0.26
N MET A 52 -12.48 2.18 1.31
CA MET A 52 -11.10 1.68 1.22
C MET A 52 -11.03 0.32 1.89
N PRO A 53 -10.93 -0.79 1.14
CA PRO A 53 -10.88 -2.12 1.73
C PRO A 53 -9.60 -2.29 2.57
N ILE A 54 -9.74 -2.92 3.74
CA ILE A 54 -8.59 -3.28 4.56
C ILE A 54 -7.87 -4.46 3.91
N VAL A 55 -6.62 -4.24 3.52
CA VAL A 55 -5.71 -5.28 3.02
C VAL A 55 -4.54 -5.36 3.98
N TYR A 56 -4.58 -6.34 4.89
CA TYR A 56 -3.47 -6.58 5.80
C TYR A 56 -2.31 -7.26 5.04
N MET A 57 -1.12 -6.69 5.18
CA MET A 57 0.14 -7.27 4.70
C MET A 57 1.17 -7.23 5.84
N ASN A 58 2.01 -8.26 5.93
CA ASN A 58 3.17 -8.20 6.82
C ASN A 58 4.22 -7.20 6.27
N ALA A 59 5.21 -6.88 7.08
CA ALA A 59 6.23 -5.88 6.71
C ALA A 59 7.04 -6.26 5.46
N ALA A 60 7.31 -7.56 5.25
CA ALA A 60 8.07 -8.05 4.10
C ALA A 60 7.28 -7.92 2.79
N ASP A 61 6.02 -8.33 2.80
CA ASP A 61 5.11 -8.24 1.66
C ASP A 61 4.81 -6.79 1.30
N ALA A 62 4.59 -5.93 2.30
CA ALA A 62 4.41 -4.49 2.09
C ALA A 62 5.66 -3.85 1.45
N SER A 63 6.86 -4.22 1.91
CA SER A 63 8.13 -3.73 1.33
C SER A 63 8.31 -4.17 -0.11
N LYS A 64 7.94 -5.42 -0.42
CA LYS A 64 7.96 -5.96 -1.79
C LYS A 64 6.98 -5.22 -2.69
N LEU A 65 5.73 -5.01 -2.22
CA LEU A 65 4.71 -4.29 -2.96
C LEU A 65 5.15 -2.87 -3.31
N VAL A 66 5.75 -2.14 -2.36
CA VAL A 66 6.26 -0.79 -2.61
C VAL A 66 7.36 -0.81 -3.67
N SER A 67 8.31 -1.74 -3.55
CA SER A 67 9.42 -1.88 -4.50
C SER A 67 8.93 -2.18 -5.92
N GLU A 68 7.98 -3.10 -6.06
CA GLU A 68 7.37 -3.43 -7.35
C GLU A 68 6.54 -2.27 -7.92
N SER A 69 5.82 -1.55 -7.05
CA SER A 69 5.02 -0.39 -7.45
C SER A 69 5.89 0.75 -7.97
N VAL A 70 7.04 1.02 -7.32
CA VAL A 70 8.01 2.02 -7.79
C VAL A 70 8.51 1.67 -9.19
N VAL A 71 8.84 0.40 -9.45
CA VAL A 71 9.29 -0.04 -10.78
C VAL A 71 8.19 0.13 -11.83
N LYS A 72 6.96 -0.29 -11.52
CA LYS A 72 5.81 -0.15 -12.43
C LYS A 72 5.50 1.33 -12.73
N ILE A 73 5.46 2.17 -11.70
CA ILE A 73 5.23 3.61 -11.84
C ILE A 73 6.32 4.23 -12.71
N ALA A 74 7.60 3.91 -12.46
CA ALA A 74 8.71 4.40 -13.27
C ALA A 74 8.61 3.97 -14.75
N GLN A 75 8.15 2.74 -15.02
CA GLN A 75 7.91 2.26 -16.38
C GLN A 75 6.73 3.00 -17.04
N THR A 76 5.61 3.16 -16.33
CA THR A 76 4.45 3.87 -16.87
C THR A 76 4.76 5.33 -17.14
N LEU A 77 5.48 6.02 -16.24
CA LEU A 77 5.93 7.41 -16.43
C LEU A 77 6.80 7.56 -17.70
N LYS A 78 7.68 6.59 -17.98
CA LYS A 78 8.47 6.56 -19.22
C LYS A 78 7.57 6.37 -20.44
N THR A 79 6.62 5.44 -20.40
CA THR A 79 5.71 5.16 -21.53
C THR A 79 4.83 6.35 -21.89
N ILE A 80 4.36 7.11 -20.89
CA ILE A 80 3.50 8.28 -21.14
C ILE A 80 4.30 9.56 -21.43
N GLY A 81 5.64 9.49 -21.48
CA GLY A 81 6.50 10.64 -21.76
C GLY A 81 6.47 11.71 -20.67
N PHE A 82 6.13 11.36 -19.42
CA PHE A 82 6.07 12.32 -18.32
C PHE A 82 7.47 12.86 -18.04
N GLN A 83 7.68 14.16 -18.26
CA GLN A 83 8.87 14.87 -17.85
C GLN A 83 8.58 15.60 -16.55
N GLN A 84 9.24 15.18 -15.48
CA GLN A 84 9.22 15.92 -14.22
C GLN A 84 9.84 17.30 -14.49
N LYS A 85 9.05 18.36 -14.28
CA LYS A 85 9.52 19.74 -14.34
C LYS A 85 10.44 20.05 -13.17
#